data_AF-A0A935FPA5-F1
#
_entry.id   AF-A0A935FPA5-F1
#
_cell.length_a   1.000
_cell.length_b   1.000
_cell.length_c   1.000
_cell.angle_alpha   90.00
_cell.angle_beta   90.00
_cell.angle_gamma   90.00
#
_symmetry.space_group_name_H-M   'P 1'
#
loop_
_entity.id
_entity.type
_entity.pdbx_description
1 polymer ?
#
loop_
_entity_poly.entity_id
_entity_poly.type
_entity_poly.pdbx_seq_one_letter_code
_entity_poly.pdbx_strand_id
1 'polypeptide(L)'
;MLGVFPVLFNLAGYLKSGDILYVITEMNTLGAMYFGGDKRGFFHYFKVYIYIIGPVCLTLFLLGFFGFFSDTSKIKEYFSKYALVYIVFLITFLVQAMLMVKGTNPGTWRYLLHISPLAAFFAAVGLNNLAVDNFRKTAYIIFGTLGFFTLVFLSKDTNGLDLLDISEYGKLAVVAVTAVLAVVLFNKDKRAYLNKLSVVLILLSAVYLLMSFKPREYSPENLAVKEMGSFLAGNEFDNKKIIVTTQTSSPVFLFGDFSAERKKNFVHLNTKNLSTAAKGDIIVWDSHYGYRPEYENDVKFEVLQKDSTLKLLNQFASSDKRYQAFVFEKMN
;
A
#
# COMPACT_ATOMS: atom_id res chain seq x y z
N MET A 1 3.42 -6.20 -22.64
CA MET A 1 3.77 -4.89 -22.05
C MET A 1 4.77 -4.98 -20.90
N LEU A 2 4.66 -5.95 -19.97
CA LEU A 2 5.47 -6.00 -18.74
C LEU A 2 7.01 -6.17 -18.90
N GLY A 3 7.51 -6.72 -20.01
CA GLY A 3 8.96 -6.88 -20.23
C GLY A 3 9.63 -5.78 -21.07
N VAL A 4 8.90 -5.20 -22.02
CA VAL A 4 9.46 -4.27 -23.02
C VAL A 4 9.67 -2.87 -22.43
N PHE A 5 8.70 -2.37 -21.66
CA PHE A 5 8.79 -1.03 -21.08
C PHE A 5 9.94 -0.86 -20.08
N PRO A 6 10.20 -1.78 -19.14
CA PRO A 6 11.36 -1.67 -18.24
C PRO A 6 12.69 -1.65 -19.00
N VAL A 7 12.81 -2.43 -20.08
CA VAL A 7 14.01 -2.47 -20.92
C VAL A 7 14.19 -1.16 -21.68
N LEU A 8 13.12 -0.66 -22.32
CA LEU A 8 13.16 0.64 -23.02
C LEU A 8 13.46 1.80 -22.05
N PHE A 9 12.90 1.76 -20.85
CA PHE A 9 13.15 2.76 -19.82
C PHE A 9 14.59 2.71 -19.32
N ASN A 10 15.15 1.51 -19.11
CA ASN A 10 16.56 1.34 -18.77
C ASN A 10 17.48 1.82 -19.89
N LEU A 11 17.13 1.55 -21.16
CA LEU A 11 17.89 2.02 -22.30
C LEU A 11 17.85 3.55 -22.41
N ALA A 12 16.67 4.16 -22.31
CA ALA A 12 16.53 5.63 -22.35
C ALA A 12 17.29 6.30 -21.19
N GLY A 13 17.22 5.70 -20.00
CA GLY A 13 17.97 6.12 -18.84
C GLY A 13 19.49 6.03 -19.03
N TYR A 14 19.97 4.91 -19.57
CA TYR A 14 21.36 4.72 -19.94
C TYR A 14 21.83 5.78 -20.94
N LEU A 15 21.05 6.03 -22.00
CA LEU A 15 21.39 7.05 -23.00
C LEU A 15 21.45 8.46 -22.41
N LYS A 16 20.66 8.75 -21.37
CA LYS A 16 20.64 10.06 -20.69
C LYS A 16 21.78 10.22 -19.66
N SER A 17 22.10 9.17 -18.92
CA SER A 17 22.94 9.24 -17.71
C SER A 17 24.29 8.54 -17.83
N GLY A 18 24.47 7.65 -18.81
CA GLY A 18 25.60 6.73 -18.90
C GLY A 18 25.49 5.49 -17.99
N ASP A 19 24.44 5.38 -17.16
CA ASP A 19 24.27 4.24 -16.25
C ASP A 19 23.55 3.06 -16.93
N ILE A 20 24.28 1.97 -17.18
CA ILE A 20 23.74 0.76 -17.81
C ILE A 20 22.68 0.04 -16.95
N LEU A 21 22.68 0.31 -15.64
CA LEU A 21 21.70 -0.20 -14.69
C LEU A 21 20.77 0.91 -14.18
N TYR A 22 20.56 1.96 -14.98
CA TYR A 22 19.79 3.15 -14.63
C TYR A 22 18.52 2.86 -13.81
N VAL A 23 17.68 1.92 -14.23
CA VAL A 23 16.43 1.61 -13.53
C VAL A 23 16.67 1.09 -12.12
N ILE A 24 17.68 0.23 -11.93
CA ILE A 24 18.03 -0.30 -10.62
C ILE A 24 18.58 0.82 -9.74
N THR A 25 19.44 1.67 -10.28
CA THR A 25 20.03 2.80 -9.56
C THR A 25 18.97 3.81 -9.13
N GLU A 26 18.07 4.23 -10.03
CA GLU A 26 16.96 5.12 -9.72
C GLU A 26 16.02 4.52 -8.67
N MET A 27 15.67 3.24 -8.82
CA MET A 27 14.83 2.57 -7.85
C MET A 27 15.50 2.48 -6.46
N ASN A 28 16.82 2.28 -6.38
CA ASN A 28 17.55 2.30 -5.11
C ASN A 28 17.53 3.69 -4.47
N THR A 29 17.80 4.74 -5.26
CA THR A 29 17.79 6.13 -4.79
C THR A 29 16.41 6.50 -4.23
N LEU A 30 15.34 6.21 -4.98
CA LEU A 30 13.96 6.49 -4.56
C LEU A 30 13.54 5.65 -3.35
N GLY A 31 13.86 4.36 -3.33
CA GLY A 31 13.47 3.47 -2.24
C GLY A 31 14.20 3.76 -0.92
N ALA A 32 15.47 4.16 -0.98
CA ALA A 32 16.24 4.61 0.18
C ALA A 32 15.77 5.98 0.70
N MET A 33 15.50 6.93 -0.21
CA MET A 33 15.16 8.33 0.14
C MET A 33 13.78 8.46 0.79
N TYR A 34 12.79 7.65 0.41
CA TYR A 34 11.39 7.89 0.78
C TYR A 34 10.75 6.87 1.73
N PHE A 35 11.31 5.66 1.86
CA PHE A 35 10.59 4.58 2.55
C PHE A 35 11.43 3.71 3.47
N GLY A 36 12.76 3.84 3.50
CA GLY A 36 13.63 2.99 4.32
C GLY A 36 13.51 1.50 3.99
N GLY A 37 13.35 1.17 2.71
CA GLY A 37 13.10 -0.21 2.25
C GLY A 37 14.20 -1.20 2.65
N ASP A 38 15.44 -0.72 2.77
CA ASP A 38 16.62 -1.45 3.23
C ASP A 38 16.48 -1.98 4.67
N LYS A 39 15.70 -1.30 5.53
CA LYS A 39 15.50 -1.68 6.93
C LYS A 39 14.49 -2.81 7.14
N ARG A 40 13.68 -3.15 6.13
CA ARG A 40 12.58 -4.14 6.26
C ARG A 40 13.04 -5.58 6.07
N GLY A 41 14.11 -5.78 5.30
CA GLY A 41 14.76 -7.08 5.08
C GLY A 41 13.92 -8.08 4.27
N PHE A 42 14.52 -9.24 3.97
CA PHE A 42 13.95 -10.26 3.08
C PHE A 42 12.59 -10.80 3.54
N PHE A 43 12.40 -10.94 4.86
CA PHE A 43 11.21 -11.58 5.43
C PHE A 43 9.98 -10.67 5.55
N HIS A 44 10.08 -9.37 5.23
CA HIS A 44 8.96 -8.44 5.35
C HIS A 44 7.70 -8.94 4.67
N TYR A 45 7.80 -9.33 3.39
CA TYR A 45 6.65 -9.81 2.62
C TYR A 45 6.03 -11.08 3.19
N PHE A 46 6.82 -11.96 3.82
CA PHE A 46 6.28 -13.12 4.52
C PHE A 46 5.48 -12.72 5.77
N LYS A 47 5.91 -11.68 6.49
CA LYS A 47 5.22 -11.16 7.68
C LYS A 47 3.93 -10.40 7.33
N VAL A 48 3.91 -9.69 6.21
CA VAL A 48 2.75 -8.86 5.85
C VAL A 48 1.74 -9.58 4.94
N TYR A 49 2.07 -10.76 4.41
CA TYR A 49 1.19 -11.43 3.43
C TYR A 49 -0.22 -11.75 3.98
N ILE A 50 -0.32 -12.08 5.27
CA ILE A 50 -1.62 -12.32 5.93
C ILE A 50 -2.54 -11.09 5.88
N TYR A 51 -1.99 -9.88 5.83
CA TYR A 51 -2.75 -8.63 5.74
C TYR A 51 -3.18 -8.32 4.30
N ILE A 52 -2.48 -8.89 3.31
CA ILE A 52 -2.75 -8.68 1.89
C ILE A 52 -3.89 -9.58 1.42
N ILE A 53 -3.81 -10.88 1.71
CA ILE A 53 -4.78 -11.86 1.23
C ILE A 53 -5.79 -12.30 2.30
N GLY A 54 -5.56 -11.95 3.57
CA GLY A 54 -6.41 -12.30 4.70
C GLY A 54 -6.09 -13.66 5.34
N PRO A 55 -6.44 -13.86 6.61
CA PRO A 55 -6.12 -15.08 7.38
C PRO A 55 -6.76 -16.36 6.83
N VAL A 56 -8.02 -16.30 6.37
CA VAL A 56 -8.70 -17.47 5.76
C VAL A 56 -8.00 -17.90 4.48
N CYS A 57 -7.79 -16.97 3.55
CA CYS A 57 -7.13 -17.25 2.29
C CYS A 57 -5.69 -17.70 2.48
N LEU A 58 -4.93 -17.10 3.42
CA LEU A 58 -3.57 -17.54 3.73
C LEU A 58 -3.56 -18.99 4.24
N THR A 59 -4.51 -19.32 5.11
CA THR A 59 -4.64 -20.69 5.65
C THR A 59 -4.88 -21.69 4.52
N LEU A 60 -5.88 -21.43 3.67
CA LEU A 60 -6.19 -22.28 2.52
C LEU A 60 -5.03 -22.31 1.51
N PHE A 61 -4.38 -21.18 1.26
CA PHE A 61 -3.22 -21.07 0.40
C PHE A 61 -2.11 -22.02 0.88
N LEU A 62 -1.77 -22.01 2.17
CA LEU A 62 -0.73 -22.89 2.71
C LEU A 62 -1.12 -24.38 2.60
N LEU A 63 -2.40 -24.72 2.80
CA LEU A 63 -2.90 -26.08 2.59
C LEU A 63 -2.77 -26.54 1.13
N GLY A 64 -2.89 -25.65 0.16
CA GLY A 64 -2.65 -25.97 -1.26
C GLY A 64 -1.18 -25.94 -1.62
N PHE A 65 -0.46 -24.91 -1.20
CA PHE A 65 0.96 -24.71 -1.52
C PHE A 65 1.86 -25.77 -0.88
N PHE A 66 1.45 -26.37 0.24
CA PHE A 66 2.15 -27.46 0.90
C PHE A 66 1.40 -28.81 0.79
N GLY A 67 0.46 -28.91 -0.17
CA GLY A 67 -0.34 -30.12 -0.40
C GLY A 67 0.49 -31.37 -0.70
N PHE A 68 1.70 -31.21 -1.25
CA PHE A 68 2.61 -32.32 -1.56
C PHE A 68 3.10 -33.09 -0.33
N PHE A 69 2.97 -32.54 0.89
CA PHE A 69 3.24 -33.28 2.13
C PHE A 69 2.14 -34.30 2.49
N SER A 70 1.02 -34.35 1.74
CA SER A 70 0.01 -35.44 1.88
C SER A 70 0.60 -36.81 1.57
N ASP A 71 1.41 -36.89 0.53
CA ASP A 71 2.00 -38.10 -0.02
C ASP A 71 3.35 -37.75 -0.66
N THR A 72 4.42 -37.92 0.12
CA THR A 72 5.77 -37.54 -0.31
C THR A 72 6.27 -38.37 -1.49
N SER A 73 5.69 -39.56 -1.74
CA SER A 73 6.02 -40.39 -2.88
C SER A 73 5.61 -39.75 -4.22
N LYS A 74 4.61 -38.85 -4.19
CA LYS A 74 4.04 -38.16 -5.37
C LYS A 74 4.47 -36.71 -5.49
N ILE A 75 5.52 -36.28 -4.79
CA ILE A 75 6.03 -34.90 -4.86
C ILE A 75 6.30 -34.47 -6.31
N LYS A 76 6.94 -35.33 -7.11
CA LYS A 76 7.23 -35.02 -8.51
C LYS A 76 5.95 -34.78 -9.31
N GLU A 77 4.95 -35.65 -9.16
CA GLU A 77 3.65 -35.50 -9.82
C GLU A 77 2.94 -34.21 -9.40
N TYR A 78 2.98 -33.88 -8.10
CA TYR A 78 2.38 -32.65 -7.56
C TYR A 78 3.02 -31.40 -8.18
N PHE A 79 4.36 -31.33 -8.20
CA PHE A 79 5.06 -30.21 -8.80
C PHE A 79 4.88 -30.17 -10.31
N SER A 80 4.88 -31.30 -11.02
CA SER A 80 4.59 -31.34 -12.46
C SER A 80 3.19 -30.81 -12.77
N LYS A 81 2.20 -31.16 -11.95
CA LYS A 81 0.80 -30.71 -12.11
C LYS A 81 0.63 -29.21 -11.93
N TYR A 82 1.36 -28.61 -10.97
CA TYR A 82 1.22 -27.19 -10.60
C TYR A 82 2.45 -26.35 -10.96
N ALA A 83 3.35 -26.85 -11.81
CA ALA A 83 4.68 -26.29 -12.05
C ALA A 83 4.62 -24.82 -12.43
N LEU A 84 3.79 -24.48 -13.42
CA LEU A 84 3.65 -23.11 -13.91
C LEU A 84 3.22 -22.15 -12.79
N VAL A 85 2.22 -22.55 -11.99
CA VAL A 85 1.70 -21.72 -10.90
C VAL A 85 2.75 -21.53 -9.80
N TYR A 86 3.47 -22.59 -9.42
CA TYR A 86 4.60 -22.50 -8.48
C TYR A 86 5.69 -21.56 -8.98
N ILE A 87 6.14 -21.76 -10.21
CA ILE A 87 7.24 -20.99 -10.81
C ILE A 87 6.88 -19.51 -10.85
N VAL A 88 5.69 -19.16 -11.37
CA VAL A 88 5.27 -17.76 -11.45
C VAL A 88 5.12 -17.17 -10.05
N PHE A 89 4.46 -17.87 -9.11
CA PHE A 89 4.32 -17.36 -7.74
C PHE A 89 5.68 -17.15 -7.06
N LEU A 90 6.56 -18.16 -7.07
CA LEU A 90 7.85 -18.10 -6.39
C LEU A 90 8.77 -17.06 -7.00
N ILE A 91 8.91 -17.01 -8.33
CA ILE A 91 9.77 -16.02 -8.98
C ILE A 91 9.27 -14.62 -8.64
N THR A 92 7.98 -14.35 -8.81
CA THR A 92 7.44 -13.03 -8.55
C THR A 92 7.55 -12.64 -7.08
N PHE A 93 7.21 -13.54 -6.14
CA PHE A 93 7.33 -13.27 -4.71
C PHE A 93 8.78 -13.03 -4.29
N LEU A 94 9.71 -13.90 -4.72
CA LEU A 94 11.12 -13.82 -4.36
C LEU A 94 11.80 -12.60 -4.98
N VAL A 95 11.46 -12.23 -6.22
CA VAL A 95 11.96 -10.99 -6.83
C VAL A 95 11.55 -9.78 -6.00
N GLN A 96 10.29 -9.70 -5.56
CA GLN A 96 9.86 -8.58 -4.72
C GLN A 96 10.60 -8.58 -3.36
N ALA A 97 10.79 -9.74 -2.73
CA ALA A 97 11.55 -9.86 -1.48
C ALA A 97 13.04 -9.47 -1.66
N MET A 98 13.67 -9.86 -2.76
CA MET A 98 15.06 -9.53 -3.07
C MET A 98 15.24 -8.03 -3.37
N LEU A 99 14.32 -7.42 -4.12
CA LEU A 99 14.35 -5.99 -4.40
C LEU A 99 14.21 -5.15 -3.11
N MET A 100 13.57 -5.69 -2.07
CA MET A 100 13.49 -5.00 -0.79
C MET A 100 14.81 -5.01 -0.03
N VAL A 101 15.54 -6.13 -0.02
CA VAL A 101 16.88 -6.21 0.59
C VAL A 101 17.83 -5.20 -0.03
N LYS A 102 17.68 -4.93 -1.33
CA LYS A 102 18.48 -3.94 -2.05
C LYS A 102 18.03 -2.49 -1.85
N GLY A 103 16.95 -2.25 -1.10
CA GLY A 103 16.34 -0.93 -0.94
C GLY A 103 15.59 -0.44 -2.20
N THR A 104 15.60 -1.22 -3.28
CA THR A 104 14.95 -0.94 -4.57
C THR A 104 13.43 -0.98 -4.49
N ASN A 105 12.91 -1.83 -3.61
CA ASN A 105 11.49 -1.93 -3.32
C ASN A 105 11.20 -1.33 -1.93
N PRO A 106 10.33 -0.30 -1.83
CA PRO A 106 10.00 0.32 -0.55
C PRO A 106 9.13 -0.56 0.36
N GLY A 107 8.84 -1.81 0.03
CA GLY A 107 8.09 -2.73 0.87
C GLY A 107 6.58 -2.48 0.90
N THR A 108 6.06 -1.66 -0.02
CA THR A 108 4.60 -1.40 -0.09
C THR A 108 3.85 -2.67 -0.49
N TRP A 109 2.81 -2.99 0.25
CA TRP A 109 2.09 -4.26 0.12
C TRP A 109 1.42 -4.44 -1.25
N ARG A 110 1.10 -3.33 -1.92
CA ARG A 110 0.55 -3.33 -3.29
C ARG A 110 1.41 -4.07 -4.31
N TYR A 111 2.72 -4.18 -4.08
CA TYR A 111 3.60 -4.93 -4.97
C TYR A 111 3.36 -6.44 -4.95
N LEU A 112 2.54 -6.97 -4.03
CA LEU A 112 2.11 -8.38 -4.08
C LEU A 112 0.67 -8.56 -4.54
N LEU A 113 -0.07 -7.49 -4.83
CA LEU A 113 -1.47 -7.63 -5.24
C LEU A 113 -1.63 -8.44 -6.54
N HIS A 114 -0.68 -8.31 -7.46
CA HIS A 114 -0.72 -8.99 -8.75
C HIS A 114 -0.50 -10.51 -8.67
N ILE A 115 0.04 -11.04 -7.56
CA ILE A 115 0.15 -12.49 -7.33
C ILE A 115 -1.03 -13.09 -6.56
N SER A 116 -1.98 -12.26 -6.10
CA SER A 116 -3.16 -12.72 -5.36
C SER A 116 -4.01 -13.75 -6.12
N PRO A 117 -4.18 -13.68 -7.46
CA PRO A 117 -4.88 -14.73 -8.20
C PRO A 117 -4.22 -16.12 -8.08
N LEU A 118 -2.89 -16.18 -8.00
CA LEU A 118 -2.16 -17.44 -7.81
C LEU A 118 -2.33 -17.96 -6.39
N ALA A 119 -2.42 -17.05 -5.41
CA ALA A 119 -2.74 -17.44 -4.03
C ALA A 119 -4.17 -17.97 -3.92
N ALA A 120 -5.14 -17.36 -4.60
CA ALA A 120 -6.51 -17.86 -4.68
C ALA A 120 -6.60 -19.24 -5.35
N PHE A 121 -5.80 -19.49 -6.41
CA PHE A 121 -5.69 -20.82 -7.01
C PHE A 121 -5.23 -21.87 -5.99
N PHE A 122 -4.12 -21.60 -5.28
CA PHE A 122 -3.66 -22.52 -4.24
C PHE A 122 -4.63 -22.62 -3.06
N ALA A 123 -5.37 -21.56 -2.73
CA ALA A 123 -6.42 -21.64 -1.73
C ALA A 123 -7.55 -22.61 -2.14
N ALA A 124 -7.94 -22.61 -3.41
CA ALA A 124 -8.90 -23.59 -3.94
C ALA A 124 -8.34 -25.02 -3.92
N VAL A 125 -7.05 -25.21 -4.26
CA VAL A 125 -6.36 -26.50 -4.13
C VAL A 125 -6.34 -26.95 -2.67
N GLY A 126 -6.03 -26.05 -1.73
CA GLY A 126 -5.99 -26.34 -0.31
C GLY A 126 -7.35 -26.72 0.26
N LEU A 127 -8.41 -26.04 -0.17
CA LEU A 127 -9.79 -26.40 0.16
C LEU A 127 -10.10 -27.82 -0.32
N ASN A 128 -9.74 -28.18 -1.56
CA ASN A 128 -9.94 -29.53 -2.08
C ASN A 128 -9.12 -30.58 -1.31
N ASN A 129 -7.88 -30.26 -0.91
CA ASN A 129 -7.02 -31.16 -0.15
C ASN A 129 -7.65 -31.53 1.21
N LEU A 130 -8.42 -30.63 1.84
CA LEU A 130 -9.11 -30.92 3.11
C LEU A 130 -10.13 -32.06 3.01
N ALA A 131 -10.64 -32.38 1.82
CA ALA A 131 -11.55 -33.51 1.61
C ALA A 131 -10.82 -34.86 1.42
N VAL A 132 -9.48 -34.87 1.46
CA VAL A 132 -8.67 -36.08 1.32
C VAL A 132 -8.26 -36.56 2.72
N ASP A 133 -8.61 -37.80 3.06
CA ASP A 133 -8.44 -38.30 4.43
C ASP A 133 -6.96 -38.37 4.87
N ASN A 134 -6.05 -38.75 3.97
CA ASN A 134 -4.62 -38.80 4.28
C ASN A 134 -4.00 -37.40 4.49
N PHE A 135 -4.65 -36.33 4.02
CA PHE A 135 -4.14 -34.97 4.17
C PHE A 135 -4.40 -34.37 5.55
N ARG A 136 -5.27 -34.97 6.37
CA ARG A 136 -5.65 -34.42 7.68
C ARG A 136 -4.46 -34.16 8.60
N LYS A 137 -3.49 -35.09 8.64
CA LYS A 137 -2.28 -34.93 9.45
C LYS A 137 -1.49 -33.69 9.02
N THR A 138 -1.31 -33.53 7.70
CA THR A 138 -0.65 -32.37 7.10
C THR A 138 -1.42 -31.08 7.39
N ALA A 139 -2.75 -31.12 7.29
CA ALA A 139 -3.60 -29.98 7.63
C ALA A 139 -3.42 -29.54 9.09
N TYR A 140 -3.38 -30.47 10.05
CA TYR A 140 -3.12 -30.14 11.46
C TYR A 140 -1.74 -29.53 11.69
N ILE A 141 -0.71 -30.03 11.02
CA ILE A 141 0.63 -29.44 11.09
C ILE A 141 0.61 -28.01 10.55
N ILE A 142 -0.06 -27.78 9.41
CA ILE A 142 -0.16 -26.45 8.79
C ILE A 142 -0.96 -25.49 9.68
N PHE A 143 -2.12 -25.91 10.21
CA PHE A 143 -2.92 -25.09 11.13
C PHE A 143 -2.13 -24.74 12.40
N GLY A 144 -1.46 -25.72 13.03
CA GLY A 144 -0.66 -25.50 14.22
C GLY A 144 0.52 -24.56 13.98
N THR A 145 1.22 -24.76 12.86
CA THR A 145 2.36 -23.91 12.46
C THR A 145 1.90 -22.49 12.18
N LEU A 146 0.86 -22.31 11.35
CA LEU A 146 0.33 -21.00 11.04
C LEU A 146 -0.22 -20.30 12.29
N GLY A 147 -0.92 -21.03 13.16
CA GLY A 147 -1.42 -20.50 14.43
C GLY A 147 -0.28 -19.98 15.31
N PHE A 148 0.78 -20.76 15.47
CA PHE A 148 1.97 -20.34 16.20
C PHE A 148 2.64 -19.11 15.58
N PHE A 149 2.89 -19.11 14.27
CA PHE A 149 3.48 -17.97 13.59
C PHE A 149 2.59 -16.73 13.70
N THR A 150 1.28 -16.90 13.59
CA THR A 150 0.33 -15.80 13.72
C THR A 150 0.37 -15.22 15.13
N LEU A 151 0.38 -16.07 16.16
CA LEU A 151 0.48 -15.63 17.55
C LEU A 151 1.79 -14.85 17.81
N VAL A 152 2.94 -15.40 17.40
CA VAL A 152 4.25 -14.85 17.76
C VAL A 152 4.63 -13.64 16.91
N PHE A 153 4.34 -13.66 15.62
CA PHE A 153 4.87 -12.67 14.66
C PHE A 153 3.80 -11.82 13.99
N LEU A 154 2.61 -12.36 13.75
CA LEU A 154 1.60 -11.71 12.92
C LEU A 154 0.44 -11.10 13.71
N SER A 155 0.39 -11.26 15.03
CA SER A 155 -0.68 -10.70 15.88
C SER A 155 -0.38 -9.25 16.26
N LYS A 156 -0.15 -8.42 15.23
CA LYS A 156 0.17 -7.00 15.36
C LYS A 156 -0.79 -6.15 14.54
N ASP A 157 -0.91 -4.88 14.90
CA ASP A 157 -1.57 -3.88 14.10
C ASP A 157 -0.63 -3.33 13.02
N THR A 158 -1.15 -2.53 12.08
CA THR A 158 -0.39 -2.04 10.94
C THR A 158 -0.84 -0.67 10.47
N ASN A 159 0.11 0.09 9.92
CA ASN A 159 -0.18 1.33 9.18
C ASN A 159 -0.25 1.12 7.65
N GLY A 160 -0.32 -0.13 7.17
CA GLY A 160 -0.35 -0.48 5.74
C GLY A 160 1.02 -0.54 5.07
N LEU A 161 2.10 -0.38 5.85
CA LEU A 161 3.47 -0.53 5.40
C LEU A 161 4.28 -1.37 6.38
N ASP A 162 4.21 -1.03 7.67
CA ASP A 162 4.95 -1.65 8.77
C ASP A 162 4.00 -2.28 9.80
N LEU A 163 4.52 -3.23 10.57
CA LEU A 163 3.84 -3.78 11.74
C LEU A 163 4.11 -2.87 12.94
N LEU A 164 3.06 -2.52 13.67
CA LEU A 164 3.13 -1.67 14.85
C LEU A 164 3.34 -2.53 16.10
N ASP A 165 3.90 -1.96 17.17
CA ASP A 165 4.05 -2.62 18.47
C ASP A 165 2.74 -2.73 19.27
N ILE A 166 1.61 -2.71 18.57
CA ILE A 166 0.26 -2.87 19.11
C ILE A 166 -0.19 -4.28 18.78
N SER A 167 -0.57 -5.06 19.78
CA SER A 167 -1.02 -6.45 19.55
C SER A 167 -2.46 -6.48 19.03
N GLU A 168 -2.72 -7.34 18.04
CA GLU A 168 -4.04 -7.54 17.42
C GLU A 168 -4.25 -9.04 17.15
N TYR A 169 -5.20 -9.68 17.84
CA TYR A 169 -5.38 -11.13 17.83
C TYR A 169 -6.52 -11.63 16.94
N GLY A 170 -7.24 -10.76 16.24
CA GLY A 170 -8.33 -11.12 15.35
C GLY A 170 -7.88 -12.05 14.22
N LYS A 171 -6.69 -11.83 13.66
CA LYS A 171 -6.08 -12.75 12.68
C LYS A 171 -5.90 -14.16 13.23
N LEU A 172 -5.39 -14.28 14.46
CA LEU A 172 -5.20 -15.57 15.13
C LEU A 172 -6.55 -16.26 15.37
N ALA A 173 -7.55 -15.51 15.85
CA ALA A 173 -8.89 -16.04 16.06
C ALA A 173 -9.48 -16.60 14.76
N VAL A 174 -9.34 -15.89 13.64
CA VAL A 174 -9.84 -16.36 12.34
C VAL A 174 -9.10 -17.61 11.84
N VAL A 175 -7.78 -17.69 12.02
CA VAL A 175 -7.02 -18.92 11.72
C VAL A 175 -7.51 -20.10 12.56
N ALA A 176 -7.71 -19.89 13.87
CA ALA A 176 -8.20 -20.93 14.77
C ALA A 176 -9.63 -21.39 14.42
N VAL A 177 -10.53 -20.45 14.16
CA VAL A 177 -11.92 -20.74 13.72
C VAL A 177 -11.92 -21.49 12.40
N THR A 178 -11.08 -21.09 11.43
CA THR A 178 -10.92 -21.80 10.15
C THR A 178 -10.52 -23.27 10.37
N ALA A 179 -9.54 -23.51 11.25
CA ALA A 179 -9.09 -24.85 11.59
C ALA A 179 -10.21 -25.69 12.25
N VAL A 180 -10.93 -25.11 13.22
CA VAL A 180 -12.05 -25.78 13.90
C VAL A 180 -13.16 -26.12 12.92
N LEU A 181 -13.55 -25.19 12.04
CA LEU A 181 -14.60 -25.41 11.05
C LEU A 181 -14.23 -26.52 10.06
N ALA A 182 -12.98 -26.59 9.62
CA ALA A 182 -12.50 -27.66 8.75
C ALA A 182 -12.66 -29.05 9.40
N VAL A 183 -12.52 -29.14 10.73
CA VAL A 183 -12.70 -30.41 11.46
C VAL A 183 -14.18 -30.70 11.73
N VAL A 184 -14.91 -29.73 12.29
CA VAL A 184 -16.28 -29.89 12.77
C VAL A 184 -17.26 -30.13 11.62
N LEU A 185 -17.06 -29.47 10.48
CA LEU A 185 -17.95 -29.62 9.33
C LEU A 185 -17.64 -30.86 8.47
N PHE A 186 -16.61 -31.64 8.84
CA PHE A 186 -16.21 -32.81 8.06
C PHE A 186 -17.39 -33.75 7.80
N ASN A 187 -17.53 -34.17 6.55
CA ASN A 187 -18.54 -35.12 6.11
C ASN A 187 -17.90 -36.19 5.22
N LYS A 188 -18.39 -37.44 5.31
CA LYS A 188 -18.00 -38.51 4.38
C LYS A 188 -18.32 -38.16 2.93
N ASP A 189 -19.40 -37.42 2.68
CA ASP A 189 -19.65 -36.81 1.38
C ASP A 189 -18.74 -35.59 1.20
N LYS A 190 -17.69 -35.80 0.39
CA LYS A 190 -16.69 -34.77 0.06
C LYS A 190 -17.32 -33.53 -0.56
N ARG A 191 -18.31 -33.68 -1.44
CA ARG A 191 -18.93 -32.54 -2.11
C ARG A 191 -19.77 -31.73 -1.13
N ALA A 192 -20.56 -32.40 -0.31
CA ALA A 192 -21.35 -31.75 0.73
C ALA A 192 -20.45 -31.03 1.75
N TYR A 193 -19.35 -31.67 2.16
CA TYR A 193 -18.34 -31.08 3.05
C TYR A 193 -17.75 -29.79 2.46
N LEU A 194 -17.21 -29.85 1.24
CA LEU A 194 -16.57 -28.72 0.59
C LEU A 194 -17.55 -27.56 0.34
N ASN A 195 -18.79 -27.85 -0.05
CA ASN A 195 -19.83 -26.83 -0.24
C ASN A 195 -20.19 -26.13 1.08
N LYS A 196 -20.34 -26.86 2.18
CA LYS A 196 -20.64 -26.26 3.49
C LYS A 196 -19.45 -25.44 3.99
N LEU A 197 -18.25 -26.00 3.92
CA LEU A 197 -17.05 -25.35 4.39
C LEU A 197 -16.77 -24.06 3.58
N SER A 198 -16.91 -24.08 2.25
CA SER A 198 -16.68 -22.90 1.42
C SER A 198 -17.62 -21.75 1.78
N VAL A 199 -18.92 -22.02 1.96
CA VAL A 199 -19.90 -21.00 2.37
C VAL A 199 -19.52 -20.38 3.71
N VAL A 200 -19.19 -21.20 4.72
CA VAL A 200 -18.84 -20.69 6.05
C VAL A 200 -17.52 -19.91 6.01
N LEU A 201 -16.52 -20.35 5.24
CA LEU A 201 -15.25 -19.63 5.11
C LEU A 201 -15.40 -18.30 4.36
N ILE A 202 -16.30 -18.22 3.36
CA ILE A 202 -16.65 -16.96 2.70
C ILE A 202 -17.27 -15.98 3.70
N LEU A 203 -18.23 -16.44 4.50
CA LEU A 203 -18.86 -15.62 5.55
C LEU A 203 -17.85 -15.15 6.59
N LEU A 204 -16.97 -16.05 7.06
CA LEU A 204 -15.90 -15.71 7.99
C LEU A 204 -14.95 -14.65 7.41
N SER A 205 -14.63 -14.76 6.12
CA SER A 205 -13.78 -13.79 5.42
C SER A 205 -14.44 -12.42 5.30
N ALA A 206 -15.75 -12.38 4.99
CA ALA A 206 -16.54 -11.16 4.94
C ALA A 206 -16.63 -10.48 6.32
N VAL A 207 -16.90 -11.24 7.37
CA VAL A 207 -16.93 -10.72 8.75
C VAL A 207 -15.57 -10.15 9.15
N TYR A 208 -14.48 -10.88 8.89
CA TYR A 208 -13.14 -10.37 9.16
C TYR A 208 -12.85 -9.09 8.39
N LEU A 209 -13.20 -9.03 7.09
CA LEU A 209 -13.01 -7.83 6.28
C LEU A 209 -13.74 -6.62 6.87
N LEU A 210 -15.00 -6.78 7.30
CA LEU A 210 -15.77 -5.70 7.92
C LEU A 210 -15.17 -5.22 9.25
N MET A 211 -14.55 -6.11 10.02
CA MET A 211 -13.89 -5.77 11.29
C MET A 211 -12.52 -5.11 11.08
N SER A 212 -11.76 -5.57 10.09
CA SER A 212 -10.38 -5.16 9.85
C SER A 212 -10.25 -3.95 8.93
N PHE A 213 -11.19 -3.76 8.01
CA PHE A 213 -11.17 -2.63 7.07
C PHE A 213 -11.78 -1.39 7.72
N LYS A 214 -11.01 -0.74 8.59
CA LYS A 214 -11.39 0.51 9.23
C LYS A 214 -10.95 1.71 8.36
N PRO A 215 -11.72 2.81 8.34
CA PRO A 215 -11.26 4.05 7.76
C PRO A 215 -9.92 4.45 8.36
N ARG A 216 -8.97 4.87 7.51
CA ARG A 216 -7.66 5.32 7.98
C ARG A 216 -7.83 6.58 8.83
N GLU A 217 -7.34 6.55 10.06
CA GLU A 217 -7.29 7.74 10.89
C GLU A 217 -6.40 8.80 10.24
N TYR A 218 -6.86 10.04 10.24
CA TYR A 218 -6.08 11.14 9.70
C TYR A 218 -4.88 11.43 10.59
N SER A 219 -3.69 11.51 9.98
CA SER A 219 -2.52 12.03 10.66
C SER A 219 -2.72 13.52 11.02
N PRO A 220 -1.93 14.06 11.97
CA PRO A 220 -1.91 15.50 12.24
C PRO A 220 -1.74 16.37 10.98
N GLU A 221 -0.94 15.92 10.03
CA GLU A 221 -0.79 16.56 8.72
C GLU A 221 -2.08 16.52 7.90
N ASN A 222 -2.71 15.34 7.76
CA ASN A 222 -3.97 15.20 7.01
C ASN A 222 -5.06 16.11 7.57
N LEU A 223 -5.12 16.29 8.89
CA LEU A 223 -6.06 17.21 9.54
C LEU A 223 -5.77 18.66 9.15
N ALA A 224 -4.51 19.11 9.25
CA ALA A 224 -4.13 20.47 8.85
C ALA A 224 -4.38 20.75 7.35
N VAL A 225 -4.07 19.78 6.48
CA VAL A 225 -4.37 19.87 5.05
C VAL A 225 -5.88 19.93 4.81
N LYS A 226 -6.68 19.13 5.54
CA LYS A 226 -8.14 19.15 5.43
C LYS A 226 -8.73 20.48 5.87
N GLU A 227 -8.21 21.07 6.93
CA GLU A 227 -8.60 22.42 7.38
C GLU A 227 -8.26 23.47 6.32
N MET A 228 -7.05 23.42 5.76
CA MET A 228 -6.63 24.30 4.66
C MET A 228 -7.52 24.12 3.42
N GLY A 229 -7.80 22.87 3.02
CA GLY A 229 -8.67 22.57 1.89
C GLY A 229 -10.10 23.06 2.11
N SER A 230 -10.62 22.94 3.33
CA SER A 230 -11.95 23.44 3.70
C SER A 230 -12.00 24.98 3.71
N PHE A 231 -10.94 25.63 4.20
CA PHE A 231 -10.78 27.08 4.13
C PHE A 231 -10.80 27.56 2.68
N LEU A 232 -9.95 26.97 1.84
CA LEU A 232 -9.86 27.31 0.42
C LEU A 232 -11.11 26.92 -0.38
N ALA A 233 -11.95 26.03 0.13
CA ALA A 233 -13.24 25.66 -0.44
C ALA A 233 -14.35 26.69 -0.17
N GLY A 234 -14.12 27.67 0.71
CA GLY A 234 -15.06 28.75 0.96
C GLY A 234 -15.42 29.54 -0.31
N ASN A 235 -16.65 30.06 -0.34
CA ASN A 235 -17.21 30.79 -1.49
C ASN A 235 -16.41 32.07 -1.83
N GLU A 236 -15.72 32.65 -0.86
CA GLU A 236 -14.87 33.84 -1.03
C GLU A 236 -13.67 33.61 -1.97
N PHE A 237 -13.34 32.34 -2.26
CA PHE A 237 -12.24 31.94 -3.14
C PHE A 237 -12.70 31.35 -4.48
N ASP A 238 -14.00 31.19 -4.73
CA ASP A 238 -14.52 30.44 -5.90
C ASP A 238 -14.01 30.99 -7.24
N ASN A 239 -13.96 32.31 -7.36
CA ASN A 239 -13.56 33.01 -8.60
C ASN A 239 -12.12 33.53 -8.56
N LYS A 240 -11.35 33.19 -7.53
CA LYS A 240 -9.96 33.64 -7.38
C LYS A 240 -9.02 32.63 -8.01
N LYS A 241 -7.94 33.12 -8.63
CA LYS A 241 -6.80 32.29 -9.01
C LYS A 241 -6.05 31.88 -7.73
N ILE A 242 -5.76 30.59 -7.60
CA ILE A 242 -5.12 30.01 -6.42
C ILE A 242 -3.77 29.43 -6.84
N ILE A 243 -2.68 30.03 -6.40
CA ILE A 243 -1.30 29.65 -6.70
C ILE A 243 -0.79 28.73 -5.57
N VAL A 244 -0.70 27.42 -5.81
CA VAL A 244 -0.37 26.40 -4.79
C VAL A 244 0.99 25.74 -5.05
N THR A 245 1.72 25.39 -3.98
CA THR A 245 3.05 24.72 -4.03
C THR A 245 3.16 23.59 -5.06
N THR A 246 2.09 22.82 -5.27
CA THR A 246 2.03 21.87 -6.39
C THR A 246 0.62 21.80 -6.95
N GLN A 247 0.48 21.93 -8.26
CA GLN A 247 -0.83 21.86 -8.92
C GLN A 247 -1.35 20.42 -9.10
N THR A 248 -0.47 19.42 -9.15
CA THR A 248 -0.82 18.03 -9.53
C THR A 248 -0.80 17.06 -8.37
N SER A 249 -0.05 17.36 -7.31
CA SER A 249 0.16 16.50 -6.15
C SER A 249 -0.08 17.19 -4.81
N SER A 250 -0.57 18.44 -4.78
CA SER A 250 -0.84 19.09 -3.50
C SER A 250 -1.87 18.27 -2.71
N PRO A 251 -1.58 17.96 -1.43
CA PRO A 251 -2.51 17.28 -0.55
C PRO A 251 -3.85 18.01 -0.45
N VAL A 252 -3.88 19.32 -0.72
CA VAL A 252 -5.11 20.13 -0.69
C VAL A 252 -6.19 19.60 -1.63
N PHE A 253 -5.84 19.02 -2.78
CA PHE A 253 -6.83 18.49 -3.73
C PHE A 253 -7.42 17.15 -3.30
N LEU A 254 -6.81 16.48 -2.33
CA LEU A 254 -7.36 15.25 -1.74
C LEU A 254 -8.48 15.57 -0.73
N PHE A 255 -8.43 16.74 -0.09
CA PHE A 255 -9.34 17.08 1.02
C PHE A 255 -10.26 18.27 0.75
N GLY A 256 -9.85 19.21 -0.11
CA GLY A 256 -10.72 20.25 -0.62
C GLY A 256 -11.54 19.67 -1.76
N ASP A 257 -12.85 19.53 -1.54
CA ASP A 257 -13.82 18.99 -2.49
C ASP A 257 -14.09 19.99 -3.63
N PHE A 258 -13.06 20.25 -4.44
CA PHE A 258 -13.12 21.22 -5.52
C PHE A 258 -13.69 20.58 -6.78
N SER A 259 -14.68 21.24 -7.40
CA SER A 259 -15.20 20.83 -8.70
C SER A 259 -14.11 20.87 -9.79
N ALA A 260 -14.29 20.11 -10.87
CA ALA A 260 -13.36 20.12 -12.00
C ALA A 260 -13.18 21.53 -12.60
N GLU A 261 -14.23 22.36 -12.59
CA GLU A 261 -14.16 23.74 -13.06
C GLU A 261 -13.31 24.60 -12.12
N ARG A 262 -13.55 24.50 -10.81
CA ARG A 262 -12.81 25.25 -9.80
C ARG A 262 -11.32 24.89 -9.79
N LYS A 263 -10.98 23.62 -10.06
CA LYS A 263 -9.59 23.16 -10.17
C LYS A 263 -8.81 23.87 -11.29
N LYS A 264 -9.47 24.43 -12.32
CA LYS A 264 -8.80 25.21 -13.37
C LYS A 264 -8.22 26.53 -12.86
N ASN A 265 -8.78 27.07 -11.77
CA ASN A 265 -8.28 28.30 -11.15
C ASN A 265 -7.00 28.07 -10.34
N PHE A 266 -6.65 26.81 -10.08
CA PHE A 266 -5.42 26.47 -9.38
C PHE A 266 -4.25 26.43 -10.35
N VAL A 267 -3.15 27.10 -10.00
CA VAL A 267 -1.89 27.08 -10.76
C VAL A 267 -0.73 26.78 -9.83
N HIS A 268 0.36 26.30 -10.41
CA HIS A 268 1.57 25.95 -9.68
C HIS A 268 2.28 27.18 -9.09
N LEU A 269 2.80 27.09 -7.87
CA LEU A 269 3.59 28.13 -7.24
C LEU A 269 5.05 28.02 -7.68
N ASN A 270 5.43 28.92 -8.58
CA ASN A 270 6.79 29.17 -8.97
C ASN A 270 7.01 30.68 -9.16
N THR A 271 8.25 31.12 -9.30
CA THR A 271 8.62 32.54 -9.45
C THR A 271 7.87 33.20 -10.62
N LYS A 272 7.64 32.46 -11.72
CA LYS A 272 6.91 32.95 -12.90
C LYS A 272 5.43 33.22 -12.62
N ASN A 273 4.75 32.31 -11.93
CA ASN A 273 3.33 32.46 -11.61
C ASN A 273 3.13 33.46 -10.46
N LEU A 274 4.08 33.52 -9.52
CA LEU A 274 4.08 34.50 -8.44
C LEU A 274 4.29 35.93 -8.95
N SER A 275 5.18 36.15 -9.92
CA SER A 275 5.43 37.48 -10.49
C SER A 275 4.27 38.01 -11.35
N THR A 276 3.39 37.12 -11.82
CA THR A 276 2.18 37.44 -12.58
C THR A 276 0.92 37.36 -11.73
N ALA A 277 1.05 37.22 -10.40
CA ALA A 277 -0.08 37.23 -9.49
C ALA A 277 -0.74 38.61 -9.48
N ALA A 278 -2.03 38.65 -9.76
CA ALA A 278 -2.82 39.87 -9.71
C ALA A 278 -3.34 40.13 -8.29
N LYS A 279 -3.72 41.38 -8.01
CA LYS A 279 -4.42 41.73 -6.77
C LYS A 279 -5.65 40.83 -6.57
N GLY A 280 -5.76 40.24 -5.39
CA GLY A 280 -6.81 39.29 -5.02
C GLY A 280 -6.47 37.82 -5.28
N ASP A 281 -5.39 37.53 -6.01
CA ASP A 281 -4.90 36.16 -6.16
C ASP A 281 -4.49 35.58 -4.80
N ILE A 282 -4.75 34.29 -4.62
CA ILE A 282 -4.43 33.55 -3.40
C ILE A 282 -3.14 32.79 -3.61
N ILE A 283 -2.19 32.94 -2.69
CA ILE A 283 -0.91 32.21 -2.72
C ILE A 283 -0.91 31.23 -1.55
N VAL A 284 -0.68 29.96 -1.83
CA VAL A 284 -0.66 28.88 -0.84
C VAL A 284 0.72 28.23 -0.88
N TRP A 285 1.40 28.28 0.26
CA TRP A 285 2.69 27.62 0.46
C TRP A 285 2.56 26.55 1.54
N ASP A 286 3.05 25.33 1.30
CA ASP A 286 3.10 24.27 2.29
C ASP A 286 4.51 23.66 2.45
N SER A 287 4.79 23.13 3.64
CA SER A 287 6.08 22.54 3.96
C SER A 287 6.29 21.12 3.41
N HIS A 288 5.25 20.44 2.93
CA HIS A 288 5.36 19.09 2.38
C HIS A 288 6.07 19.12 1.03
N TYR A 289 5.69 20.06 0.17
CA TYR A 289 6.28 20.24 -1.15
C TYR A 289 7.12 21.51 -1.31
N GLY A 290 7.23 22.34 -0.27
CA GLY A 290 7.93 23.64 -0.16
C GLY A 290 8.98 24.01 -1.20
N TYR A 291 10.19 24.40 -0.78
CA TYR A 291 11.24 24.78 -1.73
C TYR A 291 11.95 23.52 -2.28
N ARG A 292 11.67 23.19 -3.54
CA ARG A 292 12.23 22.06 -4.30
C ARG A 292 12.43 22.47 -5.77
N PRO A 293 13.49 23.25 -6.08
CA PRO A 293 13.70 23.83 -7.41
C PRO A 293 13.80 22.79 -8.53
N GLU A 294 14.24 21.56 -8.22
CA GLU A 294 14.28 20.42 -9.14
C GLU A 294 12.88 19.95 -9.62
N TYR A 295 11.82 20.35 -8.91
CA TYR A 295 10.42 20.10 -9.27
C TYR A 295 9.67 21.40 -9.61
N GLU A 296 10.40 22.45 -10.01
CA GLU A 296 9.85 23.79 -10.30
C GLU A 296 9.21 24.48 -9.09
N ASN A 297 9.47 24.03 -7.86
CA ASN A 297 9.04 24.70 -6.63
C ASN A 297 10.15 25.62 -6.14
N ASP A 298 10.36 26.74 -6.84
CA ASP A 298 11.49 27.65 -6.62
C ASP A 298 11.19 28.81 -5.64
N VAL A 299 9.98 28.85 -5.07
CA VAL A 299 9.57 29.89 -4.12
C VAL A 299 9.83 29.44 -2.68
N LYS A 300 10.78 30.10 -2.01
CA LYS A 300 11.05 29.91 -0.58
C LYS A 300 9.99 30.61 0.27
N PHE A 301 9.65 30.03 1.42
CA PHE A 301 8.70 30.64 2.35
C PHE A 301 9.13 32.04 2.80
N GLU A 302 10.42 32.26 3.04
CA GLU A 302 10.96 33.54 3.49
C GLU A 302 10.76 34.66 2.47
N VAL A 303 10.63 34.32 1.18
CA VAL A 303 10.30 35.29 0.12
C VAL A 303 8.88 35.78 0.30
N LEU A 304 7.93 34.87 0.52
CA LEU A 304 6.52 35.22 0.75
C LEU A 304 6.34 35.98 2.07
N GLN A 305 7.05 35.60 3.12
CA GLN A 305 6.95 36.24 4.43
C GLN A 305 7.46 37.69 4.43
N LYS A 306 8.43 38.01 3.58
CA LYS A 306 9.03 39.36 3.48
C LYS A 306 8.36 40.23 2.41
N ASP A 307 7.49 39.67 1.58
CA ASP A 307 6.81 40.40 0.52
C ASP A 307 5.69 41.26 1.11
N SER A 308 5.91 42.59 1.15
CA SER A 308 4.94 43.56 1.67
C SER A 308 3.67 43.68 0.83
N THR A 309 3.66 43.10 -0.38
CA THR A 309 2.47 43.04 -1.23
C THR A 309 1.57 41.85 -0.90
N LEU A 310 1.98 40.96 0.00
CA LEU A 310 1.20 39.81 0.44
C LEU A 310 0.63 40.03 1.84
N LYS A 311 -0.65 39.71 2.02
CA LYS A 311 -1.31 39.67 3.31
C LYS A 311 -1.52 38.22 3.72
N LEU A 312 -0.98 37.80 4.86
CA LEU A 312 -1.29 36.49 5.43
C LEU A 312 -2.77 36.44 5.82
N LEU A 313 -3.52 35.52 5.21
CA LEU A 313 -4.92 35.27 5.54
C LEU A 313 -5.05 34.23 6.65
N ASN A 314 -4.29 33.14 6.56
CA ASN A 314 -4.37 32.05 7.53
C ASN A 314 -3.10 31.20 7.55
N GLN A 315 -2.91 30.48 8.67
CA GLN A 315 -1.84 29.51 8.86
C GLN A 315 -2.44 28.22 9.41
N PHE A 316 -2.03 27.10 8.82
CA PHE A 316 -2.41 25.75 9.23
C PHE A 316 -1.16 25.02 9.69
N ALA A 317 -1.19 24.42 10.87
CA ALA A 317 -0.06 23.67 11.40
C ALA A 317 -0.55 22.35 11.97
N SER A 318 0.18 21.27 11.69
CA SER A 318 -0.10 19.99 12.34
C SER A 318 0.19 20.07 13.84
N SER A 319 -0.55 19.29 14.64
CA SER A 319 -0.37 19.28 16.10
C SER A 319 1.03 18.85 16.56
N ASP A 320 1.73 18.06 15.73
CA ASP A 320 3.12 17.64 15.94
C ASP A 320 4.17 18.61 15.36
N LYS A 321 3.72 19.73 14.78
CA LYS A 321 4.54 20.80 14.18
C LYS A 321 5.45 20.36 13.02
N ARG A 322 5.22 19.17 12.44
CA ARG A 322 5.99 18.65 11.30
C ARG A 322 5.49 19.16 9.95
N TYR A 323 4.25 19.65 9.90
CA TYR A 323 3.65 20.24 8.71
C TYR A 323 3.15 21.65 9.01
N GLN A 324 3.37 22.56 8.07
CA GLN A 324 2.81 23.91 8.09
C GLN A 324 2.39 24.33 6.68
N ALA A 325 1.31 25.09 6.60
CA ALA A 325 0.88 25.76 5.39
C ALA A 325 0.41 27.17 5.67
N PHE A 326 0.60 28.05 4.70
CA PHE A 326 0.32 29.47 4.81
C PHE A 326 -0.45 29.91 3.57
N VAL A 327 -1.53 30.64 3.80
CA VAL A 327 -2.38 31.18 2.75
C VAL A 327 -2.28 32.70 2.79
N PHE A 328 -1.89 33.29 1.67
CA PHE A 328 -1.74 34.73 1.49
C PHE A 328 -2.70 35.23 0.41
N GLU A 329 -3.03 36.52 0.48
CA GLU A 329 -3.69 37.26 -0.60
C GLU A 329 -2.75 38.33 -1.14
N LYS A 330 -2.68 38.43 -2.47
CA LYS A 330 -1.95 39.51 -3.14
C LYS A 330 -2.74 40.82 -3.01
N MET A 331 -2.14 41.83 -2.39
CA MET A 331 -2.82 43.09 -2.10
C MET A 331 -2.62 44.15 -3.18
N ASN A 332 -1.47 44.13 -3.85
CA ASN A 332 -1.06 45.11 -4.87
C ASN A 332 -0.34 44.44 -6.04
#